data_AF-A0A482X1W3-F1
#
_entry.id   AF-A0A482X1W3-F1
#
_cell.length_a   1.000
_cell.length_b   1.000
_cell.length_c   1.000
_cell.angle_alpha   90.00
_cell.angle_beta   90.00
_cell.angle_gamma   90.00
#
_symmetry.space_group_name_H-M   'P 1'
#
loop_
_entity.id
_entity.type
_entity.pdbx_description
1 polymer ?
#
loop_
_entity_poly.entity_id
_entity_poly.type
_entity_poly.pdbx_seq_one_letter_code
_entity_poly.pdbx_strand_id
1 'polypeptide(L)'
;MKRKLKNSKCGTCRQLIAGNCLAVFCEHTCKNWYHIECAVINEIEYQRLSICDEKWYCEKCELHISNSKLRKEVDNLNKTVQYMQSEIKEFKQAYDELSEQNKNLSEVCLRKEEEMNEMQTELDVLKSEKMTNSSRRNNSICYNRMSPQQLNKSSSLSPLSTNNRFACLEEHAEDNDS
;
A
#
# COMPACT_ATOMS: atom_id res chain seq x y z
N MET A 1 48.04 -3.56 29.63
CA MET A 1 48.29 -2.43 30.56
C MET A 1 49.27 -1.41 29.97
N LYS A 2 48.85 -0.15 29.79
CA LYS A 2 49.76 0.95 29.38
C LYS A 2 50.59 1.45 30.57
N ARG A 3 51.85 1.84 30.33
CA ARG A 3 52.70 2.42 31.38
C ARG A 3 52.20 3.81 31.74
N LYS A 4 52.06 4.10 33.03
CA LYS A 4 51.75 5.45 33.53
C LYS A 4 52.85 6.41 33.09
N LEU A 5 52.47 7.52 32.46
CA LEU A 5 53.39 8.62 32.17
C LEU A 5 53.74 9.33 33.48
N LYS A 6 55.01 9.72 33.64
CA LYS A 6 55.43 10.54 34.78
C LYS A 6 54.63 11.85 34.74
N ASN A 7 53.97 12.19 35.85
CA ASN A 7 53.19 13.42 36.06
C ASN A 7 51.83 13.53 35.35
N SER A 8 51.16 12.42 35.01
CA SER A 8 49.77 12.47 34.52
C SER A 8 48.81 13.06 35.56
N LYS A 9 47.93 13.97 35.14
CA LYS A 9 46.80 14.46 35.95
C LYS A 9 45.54 13.62 35.70
N CYS A 10 44.74 13.43 36.75
CA CYS A 10 43.45 12.77 36.66
C CYS A 10 42.44 13.61 35.86
N GLY A 11 41.73 12.98 34.92
CA GLY A 11 40.71 13.64 34.10
C GLY A 11 39.46 14.10 34.88
N THR A 12 39.23 13.58 36.10
CA THR A 12 38.10 13.95 36.97
C THR A 12 38.53 14.99 38.01
N CYS A 13 39.40 14.63 38.95
CA CYS A 13 39.76 15.49 40.09
C CYS A 13 40.92 16.46 39.80
N ARG A 14 41.57 16.36 38.62
CA ARG A 14 42.73 17.18 38.18
C ARG A 14 43.98 17.06 39.04
N GLN A 15 43.99 16.22 40.07
CA GLN A 15 45.15 15.92 40.91
C GLN A 15 46.15 15.02 40.17
N LEU A 16 47.42 15.07 40.59
CA LEU A 16 48.47 14.22 40.04
C LEU A 16 48.23 12.74 40.40
N ILE A 17 48.50 11.86 39.44
CA ILE A 17 48.50 10.41 39.65
C ILE A 17 49.92 10.01 40.03
N ALA A 18 50.16 9.80 41.32
CA ALA A 18 51.44 9.31 41.81
C ALA A 18 51.73 7.90 41.29
N GLY A 19 53.00 7.51 41.26
CA GLY A 19 53.42 6.21 40.70
C GLY A 19 52.76 5.00 41.37
N ASN A 20 52.51 5.11 42.68
CA ASN A 20 51.87 4.10 43.52
C ASN A 20 50.33 4.13 43.49
N CYS A 21 49.69 5.19 43.02
CA CYS A 21 48.22 5.26 42.96
C CYS A 21 47.66 4.41 41.83
N LEU A 22 46.67 3.55 42.07
CA LEU A 22 45.99 2.82 40.99
C LEU A 22 45.27 3.80 40.04
N ALA A 23 45.38 3.55 38.75
CA ALA A 23 44.77 4.39 37.72
C ALA A 23 44.46 3.60 36.46
N VAL A 24 43.44 4.07 35.75
CA VAL A 24 43.00 3.55 34.45
C VAL A 24 43.20 4.60 33.37
N PHE A 25 43.43 4.17 32.13
CA PHE A 25 43.62 5.04 30.98
C PHE A 25 42.38 4.99 30.08
N CYS A 26 41.81 6.15 29.73
CA CYS A 26 40.71 6.20 28.78
C CYS A 26 41.23 5.99 27.35
N GLU A 27 40.78 4.91 26.72
CA GLU A 27 41.19 4.49 25.38
C GLU A 27 40.54 5.32 24.25
N HIS A 28 39.60 6.22 24.55
CA HIS A 28 38.87 7.00 23.54
C HIS A 28 39.54 8.36 23.24
N THR A 29 38.78 9.39 22.87
CA THR A 29 39.27 10.69 22.40
C THR A 29 39.95 11.52 23.48
N CYS A 30 39.51 11.43 24.74
CA CYS A 30 40.09 12.28 25.79
C CYS A 30 41.51 11.89 26.18
N LYS A 31 41.92 10.63 25.97
CA LYS A 31 43.26 10.08 26.27
C LYS A 31 43.81 10.47 27.66
N ASN A 32 42.93 10.64 28.64
CA ASN A 32 43.30 11.02 30.00
C ASN A 32 43.45 9.79 30.90
N TRP A 33 44.27 9.95 31.94
CA TRP A 33 44.36 9.00 33.04
C TRP A 33 43.34 9.37 34.13
N TYR A 34 42.86 8.37 34.86
CA TYR A 34 41.88 8.54 35.93
C TYR A 34 42.29 7.70 37.13
N HIS A 35 42.25 8.26 38.34
CA HIS A 35 42.32 7.43 39.55
C HIS A 35 41.18 6.42 39.54
N ILE A 36 41.42 5.22 40.06
CA ILE A 36 40.39 4.17 40.14
C ILE A 36 39.16 4.64 40.92
N GLU A 37 39.37 5.34 42.04
CA GLU A 37 38.30 5.96 42.83
C GLU A 37 37.52 7.03 42.03
N CYS A 38 38.22 7.87 41.28
CA CYS A 38 37.61 8.91 40.45
C CYS A 38 36.87 8.37 39.21
N ALA A 39 37.21 7.15 38.80
CA ALA A 39 36.54 6.40 37.73
C ALA A 39 35.42 5.50 38.27
N VAL A 40 35.24 5.43 39.60
CA VAL A 40 34.25 4.58 40.28
C VAL A 40 34.40 3.10 39.90
N ILE A 41 35.64 2.65 39.72
CA ILE A 41 35.97 1.26 39.38
C ILE A 41 36.28 0.51 40.68
N ASN A 42 35.65 -0.64 40.90
CA ASN A 42 35.96 -1.48 42.05
C ASN A 42 37.20 -2.37 41.79
N GLU A 43 37.72 -3.01 42.83
CA GLU A 43 38.95 -3.80 42.72
C GLU A 43 38.84 -4.98 41.75
N ILE A 44 37.69 -5.66 41.72
CA ILE A 44 37.43 -6.81 40.83
C ILE A 44 37.46 -6.36 39.37
N GLU A 45 36.79 -5.26 39.06
CA GLU A 45 36.75 -4.69 37.73
C GLU A 45 38.11 -4.16 37.30
N TYR A 46 38.86 -3.53 38.20
CA TYR A 46 40.24 -3.11 37.91
C TYR A 46 41.15 -4.31 37.60
N GLN A 47 41.04 -5.39 38.38
CA GLN A 47 41.76 -6.63 38.10
C GLN A 47 41.39 -7.19 36.72
N ARG A 48 40.09 -7.21 36.37
CA ARG A 48 39.63 -7.64 35.05
C ARG A 48 40.24 -6.79 33.94
N LEU A 49 40.18 -5.46 34.05
CA LEU A 49 40.78 -4.53 33.08
C LEU A 49 42.32 -4.65 33.00
N SER A 50 42.96 -5.14 34.06
CA SER A 50 44.41 -5.32 34.09
C SER A 50 44.87 -6.61 33.39
N ILE A 51 44.05 -7.66 33.45
CA ILE A 51 44.35 -9.00 32.92
C ILE A 51 43.81 -9.15 31.50
N CYS A 52 42.61 -8.64 31.24
CA CYS A 52 41.96 -8.66 29.94
C CYS A 52 42.44 -7.47 29.09
N ASP A 53 42.55 -7.65 27.78
CA ASP A 53 42.81 -6.55 26.82
C ASP A 53 41.53 -5.72 26.56
N GLU A 54 40.69 -5.58 27.58
CA GLU A 54 39.43 -4.85 27.52
C GLU A 54 39.69 -3.35 27.60
N LYS A 55 39.07 -2.59 26.70
CA LYS A 55 39.22 -1.14 26.64
C LYS A 55 38.31 -0.48 27.66
N TRP A 56 38.86 0.44 28.45
CA TRP A 56 38.08 1.28 29.33
C TRP A 56 37.86 2.68 28.74
N TYR A 57 36.64 3.19 28.91
CA TYR A 57 36.24 4.53 28.51
C TYR A 57 35.69 5.27 29.72
N CYS A 58 36.05 6.55 29.88
CA CYS A 58 35.41 7.36 30.90
C CYS A 58 33.96 7.67 30.49
N GLU A 59 33.10 7.94 31.46
CA GLU A 59 31.68 8.25 31.27
C GLU A 59 31.43 9.26 30.14
N LYS A 60 32.21 10.35 30.10
CA LYS A 60 32.09 11.37 29.03
C LYS A 60 32.35 10.81 27.64
N CYS A 61 33.35 9.95 27.50
CA CYS A 61 33.68 9.31 26.23
C CYS A 61 32.65 8.24 25.86
N GLU A 62 32.16 7.48 26.83
CA GLU A 62 31.11 6.49 26.62
C GLU A 62 29.80 7.13 26.14
N LEU A 63 29.38 8.22 26.80
CA LEU A 63 28.24 9.04 26.35
C LEU A 63 28.45 9.57 24.93
N HIS A 64 29.65 10.04 24.60
CA HIS A 64 29.95 10.52 23.25
C HIS A 64 29.85 9.39 22.20
N ILE A 65 30.36 8.19 22.51
CA ILE A 65 30.25 7.02 21.64
C ILE A 65 28.77 6.67 21.42
N SER A 66 27.99 6.54 22.50
CA SER A 66 26.57 6.20 22.43
C SER A 66 25.77 7.23 21.64
N ASN A 67 25.97 8.53 21.92
CA ASN A 67 25.32 9.61 21.17
C ASN A 67 25.71 9.61 19.69
N SER A 68 26.97 9.28 19.36
CA SER A 68 27.40 9.20 17.96
C SER A 68 26.72 8.05 17.21
N LYS A 69 26.46 6.91 17.88
CA LYS A 69 25.72 5.78 17.31
C LYS A 69 24.26 6.16 17.09
N LEU A 70 23.60 6.73 18.10
CA LEU A 70 22.22 7.18 18.01
C LEU A 70 22.03 8.22 16.90
N ARG A 71 22.94 9.18 16.75
CA ARG A 71 22.88 10.16 15.64
C ARG A 71 22.91 9.47 14.27
N LYS A 72 23.80 8.49 14.08
CA LYS A 72 23.86 7.74 12.81
C LYS A 72 22.58 6.95 12.55
N GLU A 73 21.99 6.35 13.58
CA GLU A 73 20.72 5.64 13.45
C GLU A 73 19.58 6.60 13.09
N VAL A 74 19.51 7.76 13.74
CA VAL A 74 18.55 8.82 13.40
C VAL A 74 18.74 9.31 11.96
N ASP A 75 19.98 9.52 11.51
CA ASP A 75 20.27 9.93 10.13
C ASP A 75 19.83 8.86 9.12
N ASN A 76 20.03 7.58 9.43
CA ASN A 76 19.57 6.47 8.60
C ASN A 76 18.04 6.40 8.54
N LEU A 77 17.37 6.53 9.69
CA LEU A 77 15.91 6.56 9.75
C LEU A 77 15.32 7.72 8.95
N ASN A 78 15.93 8.91 9.04
CA ASN A 78 15.51 10.07 8.26
C ASN A 78 15.61 9.83 6.75
N LYS A 79 16.67 9.15 6.28
CA LYS A 79 16.79 8.77 4.86
C LYS A 79 15.69 7.79 4.44
N THR A 80 15.37 6.81 5.27
CA THR A 80 14.27 5.87 4.99
C THR A 80 12.92 6.58 4.93
N VAL A 81 12.66 7.51 5.85
CA VAL A 81 11.43 8.32 5.84
C VAL A 81 11.34 9.16 4.56
N GLN A 82 12.44 9.81 4.15
CA GLN A 82 12.47 10.58 2.91
C GLN A 82 12.17 9.71 1.68
N TYR A 83 12.76 8.51 1.62
CA TYR A 83 12.49 7.55 0.55
C TYR A 83 11.03 7.12 0.50
N MET A 84 10.45 6.74 1.65
CA MET A 84 9.03 6.36 1.71
C MET A 84 8.11 7.52 1.34
N GLN A 85 8.46 8.76 1.71
CA GLN A 85 7.70 9.95 1.31
C GLN A 85 7.73 10.19 -0.21
N SER A 86 8.85 9.91 -0.89
CA SER A 86 8.88 9.96 -2.35
C SER A 86 8.01 8.87 -2.98
N GLU A 87 8.07 7.63 -2.48
CA GLU A 87 7.24 6.54 -3.01
C GLU A 87 5.74 6.81 -2.82
N ILE A 88 5.33 7.28 -1.63
CA ILE A 88 3.93 7.67 -1.37
C ILE A 88 3.47 8.74 -2.37
N LYS A 89 4.33 9.71 -2.69
CA LYS A 89 4.01 10.76 -3.66
C LYS A 89 3.81 10.18 -5.07
N GLU A 90 4.68 9.26 -5.49
CA GLU A 90 4.58 8.59 -6.78
C GLU A 90 3.31 7.73 -6.87
N PHE A 91 3.01 6.95 -5.83
CA PHE A 91 1.78 6.15 -5.79
C PHE A 91 0.53 7.02 -5.81
N LYS A 92 0.55 8.16 -5.11
CA LYS A 92 -0.58 9.10 -5.14
C LYS A 92 -0.80 9.65 -6.55
N GLN A 93 0.27 10.03 -7.25
CA GLN A 93 0.15 10.51 -8.63
C GLN A 93 -0.42 9.43 -9.55
N ALA A 94 0.09 8.20 -9.46
CA ALA A 94 -0.43 7.08 -10.25
C ALA A 94 -1.91 6.77 -9.96
N TYR A 95 -2.32 6.90 -8.69
CA TYR A 95 -3.72 6.75 -8.29
C TYR A 95 -4.62 7.83 -8.90
N ASP A 96 -4.18 9.10 -8.86
CA ASP A 96 -4.94 10.21 -9.44
C ASP A 96 -5.11 10.03 -10.96
N GLU A 97 -4.05 9.60 -11.67
CA GLU A 97 -4.09 9.27 -13.10
C GLU A 97 -5.07 8.13 -13.40
N LEU A 98 -5.04 7.05 -12.62
CA LEU A 98 -5.93 5.91 -12.79
C LEU A 98 -7.39 6.27 -12.49
N SER A 99 -7.63 7.09 -11.45
CA SER A 99 -8.96 7.58 -11.10
C SER A 99 -9.57 8.37 -12.26
N GLU A 100 -8.78 9.21 -12.92
CA GLU A 100 -9.22 9.99 -14.06
C GLU A 100 -9.50 9.12 -15.29
N GLN A 101 -8.67 8.11 -15.55
CA GLN A 101 -8.94 7.13 -16.61
C GLN A 101 -10.25 6.37 -16.38
N ASN A 102 -10.54 5.98 -15.14
CA ASN A 102 -11.80 5.30 -14.81
C ASN A 102 -13.03 6.18 -15.05
N LYS A 103 -12.97 7.47 -14.73
CA LYS A 103 -14.07 8.41 -15.05
C LYS A 103 -14.29 8.51 -16.56
N ASN A 104 -13.22 8.71 -17.32
CA ASN A 104 -13.29 8.79 -18.78
C ASN A 104 -13.87 7.51 -19.39
N LEU A 105 -13.47 6.34 -18.86
CA LEU A 105 -14.02 5.06 -19.31
C LEU A 105 -15.51 4.94 -18.99
N SER A 106 -15.92 5.35 -17.79
CA SER A 106 -17.34 5.37 -17.40
C SER A 106 -18.18 6.24 -18.34
N GLU A 107 -17.70 7.42 -18.71
CA GLU A 107 -18.37 8.29 -19.69
C GLU A 107 -18.46 7.66 -21.08
N VAL A 108 -17.40 6.98 -21.53
CA VAL A 108 -17.41 6.25 -22.81
C VAL A 108 -18.45 5.13 -22.80
N CYS A 109 -18.52 4.38 -21.70
CA CYS A 109 -19.51 3.30 -21.54
C CYS A 109 -20.94 3.84 -21.63
N LEU A 110 -21.25 4.93 -20.94
CA LEU A 110 -22.58 5.57 -21.00
C LEU A 110 -22.96 5.99 -22.42
N ARG A 111 -22.06 6.66 -23.15
CA ARG A 111 -22.32 7.03 -24.54
C ARG A 111 -22.57 5.82 -25.43
N LYS A 112 -21.83 4.73 -25.22
CA LYS A 112 -22.01 3.49 -26.00
C LYS A 112 -23.32 2.78 -25.67
N GLU A 113 -23.78 2.88 -24.44
CA GLU A 113 -25.08 2.38 -24.03
C GLU A 113 -26.22 3.18 -24.69
N GLU A 114 -26.11 4.51 -24.74
CA GLU A 114 -27.05 5.37 -25.47
C GLU A 114 -27.11 5.02 -26.97
N GLU A 115 -25.96 4.94 -27.65
CA GLU A 115 -25.87 4.53 -29.06
C GLU A 115 -26.51 3.15 -29.30
N MET A 116 -26.26 2.18 -28.41
CA MET A 116 -26.83 0.83 -28.51
C MET A 116 -28.35 0.86 -28.35
N ASN A 117 -28.87 1.66 -27.43
CA ASN A 117 -30.31 1.83 -27.23
C ASN A 117 -30.97 2.49 -28.45
N GLU A 118 -30.35 3.52 -29.03
CA GLU A 118 -30.83 4.15 -30.27
C GLU A 118 -30.92 3.12 -31.41
N MET A 119 -29.83 2.38 -31.67
CA MET A 119 -29.83 1.34 -32.70
C MET A 119 -30.89 0.26 -32.44
N GLN A 120 -31.10 -0.12 -31.17
CA GLN A 120 -32.13 -1.09 -30.80
C GLN A 120 -33.54 -0.56 -31.11
N THR A 121 -33.82 0.72 -30.83
CA THR A 121 -35.11 1.34 -31.19
C THR A 121 -35.32 1.39 -32.70
N GLU A 122 -34.29 1.74 -33.49
CA GLU A 122 -34.38 1.74 -34.95
C GLU A 122 -34.67 0.33 -35.51
N LEU A 123 -33.99 -0.69 -34.98
CA LEU A 123 -34.25 -2.08 -35.35
C LEU A 123 -35.70 -2.49 -35.09
N ASP A 124 -36.28 -2.06 -33.98
CA ASP A 124 -37.66 -2.42 -33.63
C ASP A 124 -38.69 -1.68 -34.50
N VAL A 125 -38.42 -0.42 -34.88
CA VAL A 125 -39.22 0.30 -35.89
C VAL A 125 -39.21 -0.45 -37.22
N LEU A 126 -38.03 -0.79 -37.75
CA LEU A 126 -37.90 -1.51 -39.02
C LEU A 126 -38.60 -2.88 -39.01
N LYS A 127 -38.52 -3.62 -37.89
CA LYS A 127 -39.26 -4.87 -37.72
C LYS A 127 -40.77 -4.66 -37.77
N SER A 128 -41.28 -3.61 -37.13
CA SER A 128 -42.71 -3.30 -37.11
C SER A 128 -43.24 -2.88 -38.50
N GLU A 129 -42.49 -2.07 -39.24
CA GLU A 129 -42.83 -1.66 -40.62
C GLU A 129 -42.87 -2.84 -41.59
N LYS A 130 -41.94 -3.80 -41.43
CA LYS A 130 -41.95 -5.04 -42.23
C LYS A 130 -43.21 -5.87 -41.98
N MET A 131 -43.67 -5.96 -40.73
CA MET A 131 -44.88 -6.72 -40.37
C MET A 131 -46.16 -6.08 -40.93
N THR A 132 -46.27 -4.74 -40.89
CA THR A 132 -47.43 -4.01 -41.44
C THR A 132 -47.47 -4.06 -42.97
N ASN A 133 -46.32 -3.95 -43.64
CA ASN A 133 -46.22 -4.03 -45.10
C ASN A 133 -46.48 -5.45 -45.64
N SER A 134 -46.08 -6.49 -44.89
CA SER A 134 -46.43 -7.89 -45.22
C SER A 134 -47.94 -8.14 -45.07
N SER A 135 -48.56 -7.59 -44.02
CA SER A 135 -50.01 -7.68 -43.81
C SER A 135 -50.82 -6.90 -44.87
N ARG A 136 -50.32 -5.74 -45.34
CA ARG A 136 -50.95 -4.99 -46.46
C ARG A 136 -50.88 -5.72 -47.80
N ARG A 137 -49.77 -6.39 -48.11
CA ARG A 137 -49.66 -7.22 -49.35
C ARG A 137 -50.65 -8.38 -49.32
N ASN A 138 -50.80 -9.05 -48.17
CA ASN A 138 -51.71 -10.18 -48.02
C ASN A 138 -53.20 -9.76 -48.05
N ASN A 139 -53.56 -8.57 -47.54
CA ASN A 139 -54.93 -8.07 -47.61
C ASN A 139 -55.35 -7.56 -49.00
N SER A 140 -54.42 -7.18 -49.89
CA SER A 140 -54.78 -6.74 -51.25
C SER A 140 -55.12 -7.89 -52.21
N ILE A 141 -54.84 -9.14 -51.82
CA ILE A 141 -55.07 -10.33 -52.67
C ILE A 141 -56.46 -10.96 -52.44
N CYS A 142 -57.19 -10.56 -51.39
CA CYS A 142 -58.40 -11.29 -50.96
C CYS A 142 -59.76 -10.66 -51.31
N TYR A 143 -59.84 -9.61 -52.14
CA TYR A 143 -61.14 -8.99 -52.51
C TYR A 143 -61.74 -9.41 -53.86
N ASN A 144 -61.15 -10.39 -54.57
CA ASN A 144 -61.71 -10.89 -55.84
C ASN A 144 -61.95 -12.42 -55.84
N ARG A 145 -62.67 -12.95 -54.85
CA ARG A 145 -63.42 -14.22 -55.00
C ARG A 145 -64.38 -14.48 -53.83
N MET A 146 -65.66 -14.17 -54.01
CA MET A 146 -66.76 -14.88 -53.33
C MET A 146 -67.74 -15.36 -54.41
N SER A 147 -67.98 -16.67 -54.57
CA SER A 147 -69.08 -17.43 -53.94
C SER A 147 -69.01 -18.92 -54.39
N PRO A 148 -69.89 -19.84 -53.93
CA PRO A 148 -70.23 -20.26 -52.56
C PRO A 148 -70.17 -21.80 -52.36
N GLN A 149 -70.51 -22.27 -51.14
CA GLN A 149 -70.82 -23.68 -50.72
C GLN A 149 -69.61 -24.52 -50.21
N GLN A 150 -69.60 -25.26 -49.09
CA GLN A 150 -70.63 -25.83 -48.19
C GLN A 150 -70.17 -25.95 -46.72
N LEU A 151 -71.16 -26.21 -45.85
CA LEU A 151 -71.07 -26.58 -44.43
C LEU A 151 -70.17 -27.80 -44.15
N ASN A 152 -69.39 -27.75 -43.05
CA ASN A 152 -69.62 -28.56 -41.83
C ASN A 152 -68.49 -28.39 -40.79
N LYS A 153 -68.91 -28.20 -39.51
CA LYS A 153 -68.39 -28.69 -38.20
C LYS A 153 -66.87 -28.99 -38.07
N SER A 154 -66.12 -28.61 -37.03
CA SER A 154 -66.43 -28.31 -35.62
C SER A 154 -65.16 -27.84 -34.86
N SER A 155 -65.33 -26.87 -33.96
CA SER A 155 -64.80 -26.71 -32.58
C SER A 155 -63.38 -27.17 -32.16
N SER A 156 -62.53 -26.22 -31.73
CA SER A 156 -61.95 -26.05 -30.35
C SER A 156 -60.76 -25.06 -30.39
N LEU A 157 -60.89 -23.86 -29.80
CA LEU A 157 -60.40 -23.43 -28.47
C LEU A 157 -58.86 -23.55 -28.23
N SER A 158 -58.15 -22.44 -28.51
CA SER A 158 -57.08 -21.68 -27.78
C SER A 158 -56.35 -22.27 -26.54
N PRO A 159 -55.28 -21.63 -25.96
CA PRO A 159 -54.28 -20.65 -26.45
C PRO A 159 -52.81 -20.89 -25.93
N LEU A 160 -51.91 -19.93 -26.25
CA LEU A 160 -50.63 -19.51 -25.63
C LEU A 160 -50.11 -20.23 -24.35
N SER A 161 -48.78 -20.40 -24.27
CA SER A 161 -48.02 -19.93 -23.10
C SER A 161 -46.50 -19.84 -23.36
N THR A 162 -45.99 -18.65 -23.04
CA THR A 162 -44.63 -18.22 -22.74
C THR A 162 -43.80 -19.17 -21.86
N ASN A 163 -42.48 -19.16 -22.04
CA ASN A 163 -41.50 -19.00 -20.95
C ASN A 163 -40.08 -18.71 -21.44
N ASN A 164 -39.70 -17.43 -21.36
CA ASN A 164 -38.32 -17.00 -21.17
C ASN A 164 -37.96 -17.21 -19.69
N ARG A 165 -36.81 -17.82 -19.41
CA ARG A 165 -36.17 -17.77 -18.08
C ARG A 165 -34.65 -17.88 -18.23
N PHE A 166 -33.99 -16.76 -18.52
CA PHE A 166 -32.59 -16.57 -18.16
C PHE A 166 -32.58 -15.71 -16.90
N ALA A 167 -32.17 -16.31 -15.78
CA ALA A 167 -31.88 -15.60 -14.54
C ALA A 167 -30.41 -15.16 -14.61
N CYS A 168 -30.18 -13.85 -14.50
CA CYS A 168 -28.88 -13.28 -14.19
C CYS A 168 -28.52 -13.61 -12.74
N LEU A 169 -27.25 -13.98 -12.55
CA LEU A 169 -26.59 -14.05 -11.25
C LEU A 169 -26.40 -12.63 -10.73
N GLU A 170 -26.93 -12.35 -9.54
CA GLU A 170 -26.54 -11.19 -8.73
C GLU A 170 -25.39 -11.61 -7.81
N GLU A 171 -24.30 -10.85 -7.92
CA GLU A 171 -23.21 -10.77 -6.96
C GLU A 171 -23.68 -9.99 -5.73
N HIS A 172 -23.31 -10.45 -4.54
CA HIS A 172 -23.21 -9.57 -3.37
C HIS A 172 -21.91 -9.80 -2.62
N ALA A 173 -21.34 -8.65 -2.25
CA ALA A 173 -20.01 -8.40 -1.74
C ALA A 173 -19.72 -9.02 -0.38
N GLU A 174 -18.45 -9.32 -0.17
CA GLU A 174 -17.84 -9.60 1.13
C GLU A 174 -17.57 -8.28 1.86
N ASP A 175 -18.23 -8.10 3.01
CA ASP A 175 -17.83 -7.12 4.02
C ASP A 175 -16.63 -7.69 4.81
N ASN A 176 -15.46 -7.04 4.72
CA ASN A 176 -14.35 -7.26 5.63
C ASN A 176 -14.14 -6.02 6.50
N ASP A 177 -14.58 -6.12 7.74
CA ASP A 177 -14.15 -5.28 8.86
C ASP A 177 -13.16 -6.09 9.72
N SER A 178 -11.89 -5.68 9.75
CA SER A 178 -10.95 -5.68 10.90
C SER A 178 -9.49 -5.49 10.45
#